data_AF-A0A8H6I0B1-F1
#
_entry.id   AF-A0A8H6I0B1-F1
#
_cell.length_a   1.000
_cell.length_b   1.000
_cell.length_c   1.000
_cell.angle_alpha   90.00
_cell.angle_beta   90.00
_cell.angle_gamma   90.00
#
_symmetry.space_group_name_H-M   'P 1'
#
loop_
_entity.id
_entity.type
_entity.pdbx_description
1 polymer ?
#
loop_
_entity_poly.entity_id
_entity_poly.type
_entity_poly.pdbx_seq_one_letter_code
_entity_poly.pdbx_strand_id
1 'polypeptide(L)'
;MLPTTIFWPLQEDVRAPGVCYGWASPTKVCVAGRFAEDVDLETARTRIRALRLDQHIQPAVLDLPDLDTCIIVQYQRYPSKSLRFYDIDNDSLAYSAGLDRSLISQLNLAHQIHSLVNGETVKLHKPTAAVLLRLAATVLRPALTLVYSLRLSFLTQLLPRSAVGKQLQTRGNQVGSLLRGIDGLSTTSLTTGIPEYAQKYTAFFNELWLILNDITLGVAFGTFLRDNAQYLASVLTPAFKTHLLDDLEAALTWLDSWPAGLKLNTELSRFYSRAFISLVHYWGGFLTRHVLDHTALLITFCGYASIFGGLSLLIALFIDILAFIVTPHITLCYRVACGVYSLEKAALGGLWALFRGKRYNALRNRMDTWDYDIDQLLFGTMLFTLLTFLSPTTMVYYFLFALARLVSLLIRASLEVCLAFMNHFPLFMLMLKVKDPSRIPDNICLLPSPDAAGNVLLLMVCGLPMFYAADWCTSAFVEST
;
A
#
# COMPACT_ATOMS: atom_id res chain seq x y z
N MET A 1 19.23 -6.99 -47.51
CA MET A 1 18.78 -5.79 -46.78
C MET A 1 17.51 -6.16 -46.04
N LEU A 2 17.41 -5.86 -44.75
CA LEU A 2 16.14 -6.06 -44.03
C LEU A 2 15.08 -5.14 -44.67
N PRO A 3 13.86 -5.62 -44.93
CA PRO A 3 12.79 -4.79 -45.47
C PRO A 3 12.47 -3.66 -44.49
N THR A 4 12.30 -2.44 -45.01
CA THR A 4 11.92 -1.28 -44.20
C THR A 4 10.50 -1.49 -43.67
N THR A 5 10.33 -1.34 -42.35
CA THR A 5 9.00 -1.41 -41.72
C THR A 5 8.43 0.00 -41.55
N ILE A 6 7.21 0.21 -42.03
CA ILE A 6 6.51 1.51 -41.98
C ILE A 6 5.32 1.40 -41.03
N PHE A 7 5.31 2.21 -39.96
CA PHE A 7 4.16 2.34 -39.06
C PHE A 7 3.23 3.44 -39.57
N TRP A 8 2.01 3.08 -39.94
CA TRP A 8 1.05 3.97 -40.60
C TRP A 8 -0.24 4.17 -39.77
N PRO A 9 -0.79 5.40 -39.66
CA PRO A 9 -2.03 5.62 -38.94
C PRO A 9 -3.21 4.90 -39.60
N LEU A 10 -3.94 4.05 -38.88
CA LEU A 10 -5.10 3.29 -39.38
C LEU A 10 -6.22 4.17 -39.99
N GLN A 11 -6.28 5.45 -39.60
CA GLN A 11 -7.32 6.39 -40.02
C GLN A 11 -7.04 7.05 -41.38
N GLU A 12 -5.82 6.90 -41.92
CA GLU A 12 -5.40 7.54 -43.17
C GLU A 12 -5.10 6.48 -44.23
N ASP A 13 -5.59 6.70 -45.45
CA ASP A 13 -5.30 5.81 -46.59
C ASP A 13 -3.81 5.93 -46.98
N VAL A 14 -3.12 4.79 -46.99
CA VAL A 14 -1.70 4.67 -47.35
C VAL A 14 -1.43 5.19 -48.76
N ARG A 15 -2.37 4.99 -49.70
CA ARG A 15 -2.18 5.29 -51.13
C ARG A 15 -2.67 6.66 -51.57
N ALA A 16 -3.33 7.42 -50.68
CA ALA A 16 -3.80 8.74 -51.05
C ALA A 16 -2.60 9.70 -51.35
N PRO A 17 -2.78 10.77 -52.15
CA PRO A 17 -1.70 11.72 -52.44
C PRO A 17 -1.46 12.73 -51.29
N GLY A 18 -0.24 13.25 -51.19
CA GLY A 18 0.13 14.43 -50.38
C GLY A 18 1.41 14.27 -49.54
N VAL A 19 1.84 15.35 -48.88
CA VAL A 19 3.13 15.42 -48.17
C VAL A 19 3.04 14.71 -46.82
N CYS A 20 3.84 13.65 -46.64
CA CYS A 20 3.89 12.87 -45.40
C CYS A 20 4.96 13.41 -44.45
N TYR A 21 4.72 13.28 -43.15
CA TYR A 21 5.70 13.63 -42.12
C TYR A 21 5.70 12.63 -40.96
N GLY A 22 6.81 12.60 -40.24
CA GLY A 22 7.02 11.69 -39.13
C GLY A 22 8.49 11.55 -38.80
N TRP A 23 8.92 10.34 -38.45
CA TRP A 23 10.30 10.06 -38.07
C TRP A 23 10.88 8.95 -38.94
N ALA A 24 12.06 9.21 -39.51
CA ALA A 24 12.80 8.25 -40.31
C ALA A 24 14.03 7.75 -39.56
N SER A 25 14.23 6.44 -39.58
CA SER A 25 15.43 5.75 -39.10
C SER A 25 15.86 4.74 -40.17
N PRO A 26 17.14 4.33 -40.26
CA PRO A 26 17.64 3.51 -41.37
C PRO A 26 16.89 2.19 -41.61
N THR A 27 16.21 1.66 -40.60
CA THR A 27 15.49 0.37 -40.65
C THR A 27 13.99 0.49 -40.42
N LYS A 28 13.47 1.68 -40.06
CA LYS A 28 12.07 1.89 -39.68
C LYS A 28 11.60 3.31 -39.95
N VAL A 29 10.35 3.45 -40.35
CA VAL A 29 9.71 4.75 -40.56
C VAL A 29 8.42 4.80 -39.75
N CYS A 30 8.26 5.82 -38.91
CA CYS A 30 7.02 6.10 -38.19
C CYS A 30 6.33 7.30 -38.83
N VAL A 31 5.17 7.08 -39.47
CA VAL A 31 4.39 8.13 -40.09
C VAL A 31 3.43 8.72 -39.06
N ALA A 32 3.56 10.01 -38.78
CA ALA A 32 2.66 10.69 -37.84
C ALA A 32 1.32 11.06 -38.50
N GLY A 33 1.36 11.36 -39.80
CA GLY A 33 0.20 11.59 -40.66
C GLY A 33 0.59 12.38 -41.91
N ARG A 34 -0.44 12.90 -42.58
CA ARG A 34 -0.32 13.78 -43.76
C ARG A 34 -0.78 15.21 -43.49
N PHE A 35 -0.24 16.16 -44.23
CA PHE A 35 -0.78 17.53 -44.28
C PHE A 35 -2.18 17.51 -44.94
N ALA A 36 -3.06 18.43 -44.50
CA ALA A 36 -4.30 18.68 -45.22
C ALA A 36 -4.03 19.09 -46.69
N GLU A 37 -4.98 18.81 -47.59
CA GLU A 37 -4.87 19.10 -49.03
C GLU A 37 -4.43 20.56 -49.27
N ASP A 38 -3.62 20.79 -50.31
CA ASP A 38 -3.08 22.10 -50.76
C ASP A 38 -1.84 22.67 -50.04
N VAL A 39 -1.06 21.88 -49.28
CA VAL A 39 0.21 22.34 -48.68
C VAL A 39 1.42 21.92 -49.53
N ASP A 40 2.19 22.90 -50.00
CA ASP A 40 3.45 22.71 -50.72
C ASP A 40 4.60 22.26 -49.81
N LEU A 41 5.63 21.67 -50.42
CA LEU A 41 6.73 21.02 -49.70
C LEU A 41 7.59 22.01 -48.88
N GLU A 42 7.70 23.27 -49.31
CA GLU A 42 8.42 24.31 -48.56
C GLU A 42 7.61 24.79 -47.35
N THR A 43 6.31 25.02 -47.52
CA THR A 43 5.42 25.35 -46.39
C THR A 43 5.37 24.21 -45.37
N ALA A 44 5.32 22.95 -45.82
CA ALA A 44 5.37 21.79 -44.94
C ALA A 44 6.65 21.75 -44.09
N ARG A 45 7.82 21.95 -44.71
CA ARG A 45 9.11 22.04 -44.01
C ARG A 45 9.15 23.19 -43.02
N THR A 46 8.56 24.33 -43.36
CA THR A 46 8.53 25.52 -42.50
C THR A 46 7.66 25.29 -41.26
N ARG A 47 6.46 24.70 -41.43
CA ARG A 47 5.56 24.37 -40.30
C ARG A 47 6.18 23.36 -39.33
N ILE A 48 6.86 22.35 -39.85
CA ILE A 48 7.56 21.35 -39.02
C ILE A 48 8.72 21.98 -38.25
N ARG A 49 9.54 22.84 -38.89
CA ARG A 49 10.63 23.56 -38.22
C ARG A 49 10.14 24.54 -37.16
N ALA A 50 8.93 25.07 -37.32
CA ALA A 50 8.31 25.95 -36.34
C ALA A 50 7.84 25.22 -35.05
N LEU A 51 7.74 23.88 -35.07
CA LEU A 51 7.44 23.09 -33.87
C LEU A 51 8.62 23.17 -32.88
N ARG A 52 8.40 23.82 -31.74
CA ARG A 52 9.36 23.85 -30.61
C ARG A 52 9.27 22.58 -29.78
N LEU A 53 9.66 21.45 -30.37
CA LEU A 53 9.82 20.16 -29.68
C LEU A 53 11.29 19.97 -29.28
N ASP A 54 11.53 19.03 -28.37
CA ASP A 54 12.89 18.65 -27.98
C ASP A 54 13.66 18.09 -29.19
N GLN A 55 14.96 18.39 -29.32
CA GLN A 55 15.74 18.12 -30.53
C GLN A 55 15.79 16.65 -30.90
N HIS A 56 15.71 15.75 -29.91
CA HIS A 56 15.73 14.30 -30.11
C HIS A 56 14.40 13.72 -30.63
N ILE A 57 13.34 14.52 -30.71
CA ILE A 57 11.97 14.09 -31.03
C ILE A 57 11.42 14.88 -32.23
N GLN A 58 12.22 15.69 -32.90
CA GLN A 58 11.74 16.55 -33.98
C GLN A 58 11.33 15.72 -35.22
N PRO A 59 10.08 15.83 -35.69
CA PRO A 59 9.66 15.14 -36.91
C PRO A 59 10.27 15.82 -38.14
N ALA A 60 10.31 15.10 -39.25
CA ALA A 60 10.75 15.57 -40.55
C ALA A 60 9.69 15.26 -41.63
N VAL A 61 9.77 15.97 -42.76
CA VAL A 61 9.06 15.56 -43.98
C VAL A 61 9.70 14.27 -44.47
N LEU A 62 8.87 13.28 -44.79
CA LEU A 62 9.31 11.93 -45.17
C LEU A 62 9.29 11.76 -46.69
N ASP A 63 10.41 11.33 -47.25
CA ASP A 63 10.46 10.75 -48.61
C ASP A 63 10.29 9.24 -48.47
N LEU A 64 9.07 8.76 -48.76
CA LEU A 64 8.70 7.35 -48.58
C LEU A 64 9.31 6.47 -49.69
N PRO A 65 9.92 5.33 -49.36
CA PRO A 65 10.32 4.33 -50.34
C PRO A 65 9.11 3.66 -50.97
N ASP A 66 9.33 2.88 -52.03
CA ASP A 66 8.28 2.15 -52.74
C ASP A 66 7.49 1.23 -51.79
N LEU A 67 6.20 1.53 -51.63
CA LEU A 67 5.31 0.91 -50.65
C LEU A 67 5.17 -0.60 -50.86
N ASP A 68 5.31 -1.06 -52.11
CA ASP A 68 5.19 -2.48 -52.48
C ASP A 68 6.36 -3.33 -51.97
N THR A 69 7.47 -2.70 -51.57
CA THR A 69 8.68 -3.38 -51.04
C THR A 69 8.79 -3.35 -49.51
N CYS A 70 7.82 -2.70 -48.84
CA CYS A 70 7.87 -2.44 -47.40
C CYS A 70 6.85 -3.28 -46.61
N ILE A 71 7.14 -3.52 -45.33
CA ILE A 71 6.17 -4.11 -44.39
C ILE A 71 5.37 -2.96 -43.77
N ILE A 72 4.05 -2.96 -43.93
CA ILE A 72 3.18 -1.90 -43.41
C ILE A 72 2.54 -2.39 -42.11
N VAL A 73 2.76 -1.64 -41.03
CA VAL A 73 2.12 -1.87 -39.74
C VAL A 73 1.15 -0.72 -39.47
N GLN A 74 -0.15 -0.97 -39.61
CA GLN A 74 -1.17 -0.02 -39.25
C GLN A 74 -1.28 0.08 -37.73
N TYR A 75 -1.37 1.30 -37.19
CA TYR A 75 -1.56 1.52 -35.76
C TYR A 75 -2.72 2.47 -35.48
N GLN A 76 -3.38 2.28 -34.34
CA GLN A 76 -4.43 3.19 -33.92
C GLN A 76 -3.80 4.47 -33.33
N ARG A 77 -3.98 5.59 -34.03
CA ARG A 77 -3.57 6.92 -33.55
C ARG A 77 -4.60 7.46 -32.55
N TYR A 78 -4.24 7.55 -31.28
CA TYR A 78 -5.15 8.03 -30.24
C TYR A 78 -5.28 9.56 -30.25
N PRO A 79 -6.50 10.11 -30.10
CA PRO A 79 -6.70 11.55 -30.03
C PRO A 79 -5.91 12.18 -28.88
N SER A 80 -5.48 13.43 -29.02
CA SER A 80 -4.73 14.16 -27.97
C SER A 80 -5.56 14.43 -26.70
N LYS A 81 -6.89 14.27 -26.81
CA LYS A 81 -7.86 14.31 -25.70
C LYS A 81 -7.99 12.98 -24.97
N SER A 82 -7.46 11.90 -25.53
CA SER A 82 -7.48 10.56 -24.95
C SER A 82 -6.31 10.37 -23.99
N LEU A 83 -6.53 9.64 -22.90
CA LEU A 83 -5.47 9.21 -21.98
C LEU A 83 -4.94 7.81 -22.33
N ARG A 84 -5.25 7.31 -23.53
CA ARG A 84 -4.74 6.03 -24.04
C ARG A 84 -3.35 6.23 -24.62
N PHE A 85 -2.44 5.33 -24.30
CA PHE A 85 -1.06 5.36 -24.78
C PHE A 85 -0.52 3.93 -24.92
N TYR A 86 0.51 3.78 -25.75
CA TYR A 86 1.28 2.55 -25.88
C TYR A 86 2.43 2.53 -24.88
N ASP A 87 2.73 1.35 -24.33
CA ASP A 87 3.85 1.14 -23.41
C ASP A 87 4.43 -0.27 -23.62
N ILE A 88 5.68 -0.49 -23.19
CA ILE A 88 6.38 -1.78 -23.29
C ILE A 88 7.25 -1.98 -22.07
N ASP A 89 7.21 -3.21 -21.54
CA ASP A 89 7.91 -3.57 -20.31
C ASP A 89 9.43 -3.61 -20.47
N ASN A 90 10.14 -3.30 -19.39
CA ASN A 90 11.58 -2.95 -19.41
C ASN A 90 12.52 -4.16 -19.54
N ASP A 91 12.07 -5.36 -19.16
CA ASP A 91 12.96 -6.48 -18.84
C ASP A 91 13.14 -7.54 -19.95
N SER A 92 12.48 -7.42 -21.11
CA SER A 92 12.38 -8.54 -22.07
C SER A 92 12.94 -8.33 -23.47
N LEU A 93 13.53 -7.18 -23.81
CA LEU A 93 13.86 -6.87 -25.21
C LEU A 93 15.36 -6.81 -25.49
N ALA A 94 16.00 -7.98 -25.44
CA ALA A 94 17.30 -8.18 -26.06
C ALA A 94 17.22 -8.22 -27.60
N TYR A 95 16.05 -8.49 -28.22
CA TYR A 95 15.91 -8.59 -29.68
C TYR A 95 14.45 -8.38 -30.14
N SER A 96 14.01 -7.12 -30.35
CA SER A 96 12.88 -6.85 -31.25
C SER A 96 13.35 -6.00 -32.43
N ALA A 97 13.30 -6.57 -33.63
CA ALA A 97 13.68 -5.90 -34.87
C ALA A 97 12.62 -4.86 -35.28
N GLY A 98 12.43 -3.80 -34.49
CA GLY A 98 11.63 -2.63 -34.90
C GLY A 98 10.81 -1.94 -33.80
N LEU A 99 10.43 -2.65 -32.73
CA LEU A 99 9.63 -2.11 -31.61
C LEU A 99 10.53 -1.72 -30.42
N ASP A 100 10.94 -0.45 -30.38
CA ASP A 100 11.73 0.12 -29.29
C ASP A 100 11.02 1.30 -28.60
N ARG A 101 11.56 1.76 -27.47
CA ARG A 101 11.03 2.89 -26.71
C ARG A 101 10.93 4.18 -27.54
N SER A 102 11.85 4.37 -28.48
CA SER A 102 11.83 5.52 -29.39
C SER A 102 10.57 5.49 -30.28
N LEU A 103 10.28 4.34 -30.90
CA LEU A 103 9.07 4.18 -31.71
C LEU A 103 7.81 4.36 -30.88
N ILE A 104 7.72 3.78 -29.68
CA ILE A 104 6.54 3.92 -28.83
C ILE A 104 6.31 5.38 -28.41
N SER A 105 7.37 6.10 -28.10
CA SER A 105 7.30 7.54 -27.87
C SER A 105 6.76 8.29 -29.11
N GLN A 106 7.23 7.93 -30.31
CA GLN A 106 6.75 8.50 -31.58
C GLN A 106 5.27 8.19 -31.84
N LEU A 107 4.81 6.95 -31.63
CA LEU A 107 3.41 6.55 -31.75
C LEU A 107 2.50 7.36 -30.81
N ASN A 108 2.95 7.56 -29.57
CA ASN A 108 2.23 8.35 -28.56
C ASN A 108 2.19 9.85 -28.89
N LEU A 109 3.18 10.39 -29.60
CA LEU A 109 3.23 11.81 -30.00
C LEU A 109 2.56 12.10 -31.35
N ALA A 110 2.41 11.08 -32.21
CA ALA A 110 1.95 11.23 -33.59
C ALA A 110 0.69 12.09 -33.75
N HIS A 111 -0.32 11.90 -32.91
CA HIS A 111 -1.55 12.69 -33.00
C HIS A 111 -1.39 14.14 -32.52
N GLN A 112 -0.58 14.38 -31.48
CA GLN A 112 -0.31 15.75 -31.02
C GLN A 112 0.37 16.55 -32.11
N ILE A 113 1.35 15.94 -32.79
CA ILE A 113 2.05 16.56 -33.92
C ILE A 113 1.09 16.77 -35.07
N HIS A 114 0.22 15.80 -35.37
CA HIS A 114 -0.77 15.95 -36.43
C HIS A 114 -1.69 17.16 -36.23
N SER A 115 -2.24 17.32 -35.02
CA SER A 115 -3.05 18.49 -34.69
C SER A 115 -2.24 19.79 -34.77
N LEU A 116 -1.01 19.84 -34.25
CA LEU A 116 -0.18 21.05 -34.27
C LEU A 116 0.18 21.49 -35.71
N VAL A 117 0.55 20.54 -36.56
CA VAL A 117 0.96 20.79 -37.95
C VAL A 117 -0.21 21.28 -38.81
N ASN A 118 -1.41 20.78 -38.53
CA ASN A 118 -2.65 21.18 -39.21
C ASN A 118 -3.34 22.41 -38.55
N GLY A 119 -2.70 23.06 -37.57
CA GLY A 119 -3.23 24.26 -36.92
C GLY A 119 -4.43 24.02 -35.99
N GLU A 120 -4.68 22.77 -35.63
CA GLU A 120 -5.71 22.41 -34.66
C GLU A 120 -5.25 22.66 -33.22
N THR A 121 -6.15 23.12 -32.36
CA THR A 121 -5.83 23.30 -30.94
C THR A 121 -5.69 21.94 -30.25
N VAL A 122 -4.50 21.64 -29.72
CA VAL A 122 -4.28 20.49 -28.83
C VAL A 122 -4.91 20.79 -27.48
N LYS A 123 -6.07 20.20 -27.21
CA LYS A 123 -6.73 20.26 -25.90
C LYS A 123 -6.44 18.95 -25.16
N LEU A 124 -5.44 18.93 -24.28
CA LEU A 124 -5.33 17.83 -23.31
C LEU A 124 -6.61 17.78 -22.46
N HIS A 125 -6.97 16.59 -21.98
CA HIS A 125 -8.10 16.39 -21.09
C HIS A 125 -7.87 17.13 -19.78
N LYS A 126 -8.22 18.42 -19.73
CA LYS A 126 -8.23 19.19 -18.49
C LYS A 126 -9.33 18.60 -17.63
N PRO A 127 -9.02 18.07 -16.44
CA PRO A 127 -10.08 17.62 -15.57
C PRO A 127 -10.94 18.85 -15.26
N THR A 128 -12.23 18.80 -15.54
CA THR A 128 -13.19 19.81 -15.05
C THR A 128 -13.07 19.96 -13.53
N ALA A 129 -12.71 18.87 -12.85
CA ALA A 129 -12.32 18.85 -11.45
C ALA A 129 -11.11 19.74 -11.14
N ALA A 130 -10.17 20.02 -12.05
CA ALA A 130 -8.99 20.85 -11.80
C ALA A 130 -9.35 22.30 -11.45
N VAL A 131 -10.46 22.85 -11.98
CA VAL A 131 -10.93 24.19 -11.61
C VAL A 131 -11.47 24.19 -10.17
N LEU A 132 -12.30 23.19 -9.83
CA LEU A 132 -12.82 23.00 -8.47
C LEU A 132 -11.71 22.68 -7.47
N LEU A 133 -10.73 21.89 -7.87
CA LEU A 133 -9.56 21.53 -7.06
C LEU A 133 -8.60 22.70 -6.89
N ARG A 134 -8.44 23.58 -7.89
CA ARG A 134 -7.70 24.84 -7.72
C ARG A 134 -8.37 25.75 -6.70
N LEU A 135 -9.71 25.84 -6.73
CA LEU A 135 -10.49 26.57 -5.71
C LEU A 135 -10.40 25.92 -4.32
N ALA A 136 -10.39 24.59 -4.23
CA ALA A 136 -10.16 23.89 -2.97
C ALA A 136 -8.72 24.11 -2.46
N ALA A 137 -7.74 24.12 -3.36
CA ALA A 137 -6.33 24.31 -3.04
C ALA A 137 -6.03 25.70 -2.46
N THR A 138 -6.72 26.75 -2.88
CA THR A 138 -6.55 28.09 -2.30
C THR A 138 -7.02 28.17 -0.85
N VAL A 139 -7.98 27.33 -0.44
CA VAL A 139 -8.42 27.20 0.96
C VAL A 139 -7.54 26.22 1.75
N LEU A 140 -7.15 25.11 1.14
CA LEU A 140 -6.44 24.03 1.81
C LEU A 140 -4.98 24.37 2.11
N ARG A 141 -4.30 25.11 1.22
CA ARG A 141 -2.90 25.56 1.40
C ARG A 141 -2.68 26.35 2.70
N PRO A 142 -3.41 27.47 2.94
CA PRO A 142 -3.22 28.26 4.16
C PRO A 142 -3.56 27.46 5.43
N ALA A 143 -4.59 26.61 5.38
CA ALA A 143 -4.97 25.75 6.50
C ALA A 143 -3.86 24.75 6.85
N LEU A 144 -3.25 24.09 5.85
CA LEU A 144 -2.13 23.18 6.08
C LEU A 144 -0.89 23.92 6.59
N THR A 145 -0.54 25.06 6.01
CA THR A 145 0.61 25.85 6.50
C THR A 145 0.40 26.29 7.94
N LEU A 146 -0.83 26.63 8.33
CA LEU A 146 -1.19 26.93 9.72
C LEU A 146 -1.00 25.72 10.62
N VAL A 147 -1.52 24.55 10.23
CA VAL A 147 -1.37 23.29 10.99
C VAL A 147 0.10 22.88 11.12
N TYR A 148 0.90 22.97 10.06
CA TYR A 148 2.33 22.67 10.09
C TYR A 148 3.13 23.69 10.91
N SER A 149 2.68 24.95 10.97
CA SER A 149 3.30 26.00 11.79
C SER A 149 3.00 25.83 13.29
N LEU A 150 1.85 25.24 13.63
CA LEU A 150 1.44 24.91 15.00
C LEU A 150 2.16 23.66 15.54
N ARG A 151 3.50 23.59 15.37
CA ARG A 151 4.35 22.50 15.90
C ARG A 151 4.20 22.40 17.42
N LEU A 152 3.25 21.60 17.87
CA LEU A 152 3.13 21.17 19.25
C LEU A 152 4.22 20.13 19.50
N SER A 153 5.31 20.56 20.12
CA SER A 153 6.50 19.76 20.44
C SER A 153 6.21 18.50 21.27
N PHE A 154 5.09 18.46 21.98
CA PHE A 154 4.62 17.27 22.70
C PHE A 154 4.05 16.19 21.76
N LEU A 155 3.36 16.59 20.69
CA LEU A 155 2.74 15.65 19.74
C LEU A 155 3.78 14.91 18.90
N THR A 156 4.91 15.53 18.59
CA THR A 156 5.95 14.94 17.73
C THR A 156 6.67 13.75 18.38
N GLN A 157 6.71 13.65 19.71
CA GLN A 157 7.32 12.53 20.43
C GLN A 157 6.37 11.32 20.57
N LEU A 158 5.05 11.54 20.61
CA LEU A 158 4.03 10.49 20.76
C LEU A 158 3.51 9.97 19.41
N LEU A 159 3.56 10.80 18.36
CA LEU A 159 3.14 10.48 17.00
C LEU A 159 3.66 9.14 16.44
N PRO A 160 4.96 8.79 16.57
CA PRO A 160 5.48 7.57 15.94
C PRO A 160 5.02 6.27 16.64
N ARG A 161 4.50 6.34 17.87
CA ARG A 161 4.03 5.18 18.63
C ARG A 161 2.52 4.95 18.54
N SER A 162 1.77 5.98 18.20
CA SER A 162 0.30 5.96 18.06
C SER A 162 -0.10 5.75 16.60
N ALA A 163 -1.07 4.88 16.36
CA ALA A 163 -1.65 4.69 15.03
C ALA A 163 -2.35 5.96 14.54
N VAL A 164 -3.02 6.71 15.43
CA VAL A 164 -3.63 8.01 15.11
C VAL A 164 -2.58 9.00 14.63
N GLY A 165 -1.43 9.05 15.31
CA GLY A 165 -0.32 9.92 14.92
C GLY A 165 0.19 9.61 13.51
N LYS A 166 0.45 8.32 13.23
CA LYS A 166 0.86 7.86 11.88
C LYS A 166 -0.19 8.17 10.82
N GLN A 167 -1.47 8.03 11.16
CA GLN A 167 -2.57 8.28 10.23
C GLN A 167 -2.70 9.77 9.89
N LEU A 168 -2.59 10.66 10.88
CA LEU A 168 -2.59 12.11 10.65
C LEU A 168 -1.40 12.53 9.78
N GLN A 169 -0.23 11.94 9.99
CA GLN A 169 0.94 12.19 9.14
C GLN A 169 0.70 11.72 7.69
N THR A 170 0.14 10.52 7.52
CA THR A 170 -0.19 9.97 6.20
C THR A 170 -1.17 10.87 5.45
N ARG A 171 -2.23 11.33 6.11
CA ARG A 171 -3.20 12.28 5.54
C ARG A 171 -2.56 13.63 5.22
N GLY A 172 -1.69 14.15 6.07
CA GLY A 172 -0.91 15.36 5.80
C GLY A 172 -0.03 15.25 4.54
N ASN A 173 0.62 14.11 4.35
CA ASN A 173 1.43 13.83 3.17
C ASN A 173 0.59 13.69 1.89
N GLN A 174 -0.53 12.95 1.95
CA GLN A 174 -1.44 12.78 0.81
C GLN A 174 -2.05 14.11 0.36
N VAL A 175 -2.43 14.97 1.30
CA VAL A 175 -2.93 16.30 0.96
C VAL A 175 -1.83 17.14 0.29
N GLY A 176 -0.58 17.06 0.75
CA GLY A 176 0.55 17.71 0.09
C GLY A 176 0.84 17.15 -1.32
N SER A 177 0.66 15.84 -1.52
CA SER A 177 0.75 15.19 -2.83
C SER A 177 -0.33 15.70 -3.79
N LEU A 178 -1.59 15.71 -3.35
CA LEU A 178 -2.71 16.25 -4.11
C LEU A 178 -2.49 17.70 -4.54
N LEU A 179 -2.03 18.56 -3.62
CA LEU A 179 -1.76 19.97 -3.95
C LEU A 179 -0.68 20.13 -5.02
N ARG A 180 0.38 19.32 -4.98
CA ARG A 180 1.42 19.28 -6.03
C ARG A 180 0.88 18.70 -7.34
N GLY A 181 0.03 17.69 -7.28
CA GLY A 181 -0.63 17.08 -8.43
C GLY A 181 -1.55 18.07 -9.17
N ILE A 182 -2.28 18.92 -8.44
CA ILE A 182 -3.11 19.99 -9.03
C ILE A 182 -2.24 20.96 -9.82
N ASP A 183 -1.12 21.42 -9.26
CA ASP A 183 -0.21 22.30 -9.97
C ASP A 183 0.36 21.62 -11.21
N GLY A 184 0.88 20.40 -11.06
CA GLY A 184 1.51 19.63 -12.13
C GLY A 184 0.59 19.30 -13.31
N LEU A 185 -0.68 18.96 -13.05
CA LEU A 185 -1.68 18.70 -14.10
C LEU A 185 -2.17 19.97 -14.80
N SER A 186 -1.88 21.13 -14.22
CA SER A 186 -2.45 22.40 -14.65
C SER A 186 -1.45 23.36 -15.31
N THR A 187 -0.14 23.13 -15.08
CA THR A 187 0.98 23.77 -15.77
C THR A 187 1.53 22.94 -16.93
N THR A 188 0.93 21.78 -17.21
CA THR A 188 1.39 20.85 -18.24
C THR A 188 1.51 21.53 -19.61
N SER A 189 2.74 21.57 -20.14
CA SER A 189 3.11 22.11 -21.45
C SER A 189 2.70 21.16 -22.58
N LEU A 190 2.56 21.68 -23.80
CA LEU A 190 2.38 20.90 -25.04
C LEU A 190 3.51 19.87 -25.29
N THR A 191 4.59 19.92 -24.51
CA THR A 191 5.79 19.09 -24.64
C THR A 191 5.81 17.85 -23.74
N THR A 192 4.90 17.70 -22.77
CA THR A 192 4.89 16.49 -21.93
C THR A 192 4.31 15.31 -22.67
N GLY A 193 4.98 14.16 -22.63
CA GLY A 193 4.49 12.93 -23.25
C GLY A 193 3.15 12.49 -22.66
N ILE A 194 2.26 11.97 -23.52
CA ILE A 194 0.96 11.40 -23.10
C ILE A 194 1.12 10.34 -21.99
N PRO A 195 2.11 9.41 -22.03
CA PRO A 195 2.29 8.42 -20.97
C PRO A 195 2.56 9.03 -19.60
N GLU A 196 3.47 10.00 -19.53
CA GLU A 196 3.82 10.69 -18.28
C GLU A 196 2.61 11.46 -17.73
N TYR A 197 1.84 12.12 -18.60
CA TYR A 197 0.61 12.80 -18.19
C TYR A 197 -0.45 11.82 -17.68
N ALA A 198 -0.66 10.71 -18.37
CA ALA A 198 -1.64 9.69 -17.99
C ALA A 198 -1.29 9.01 -16.66
N GLN A 199 0.00 8.75 -16.40
CA GLN A 199 0.46 8.24 -15.10
C GLN A 199 0.20 9.24 -13.97
N LYS A 200 0.60 10.52 -14.15
CA LYS A 200 0.33 11.60 -13.17
C LYS A 200 -1.17 11.77 -12.92
N TYR A 201 -1.97 11.72 -13.98
CA TYR A 201 -3.43 11.78 -13.90
C TYR A 201 -3.99 10.61 -13.09
N THR A 202 -3.56 9.39 -13.39
CA THR A 202 -4.05 8.17 -12.71
C THR A 202 -3.69 8.16 -11.24
N ALA A 203 -2.45 8.50 -10.88
CA ALA A 203 -2.01 8.61 -9.49
C ALA A 203 -2.82 9.67 -8.73
N PHE A 204 -2.98 10.86 -9.32
CA PHE A 204 -3.75 11.96 -8.74
C PHE A 204 -5.20 11.57 -8.45
N PHE A 205 -5.90 10.98 -9.42
CA PHE A 205 -7.29 10.57 -9.24
C PHE A 205 -7.43 9.39 -8.29
N ASN A 206 -6.42 8.51 -8.20
CA ASN A 206 -6.40 7.43 -7.20
C ASN A 206 -6.34 7.98 -5.77
N GLU A 207 -5.41 8.90 -5.50
CA GLU A 207 -5.32 9.57 -4.19
C GLU A 207 -6.62 10.30 -3.84
N LEU A 208 -7.18 11.05 -4.79
CA LEU A 208 -8.43 11.79 -4.61
C LEU A 208 -9.60 10.84 -4.30
N TRP A 209 -9.70 9.73 -5.04
CA TRP A 209 -10.75 8.72 -4.82
C TRP A 209 -10.62 8.08 -3.44
N LEU A 210 -9.41 7.73 -3.01
CA LEU A 210 -9.18 7.14 -1.70
C LEU A 210 -9.61 8.08 -0.57
N ILE A 211 -9.20 9.36 -0.65
CA ILE A 211 -9.59 10.36 0.36
C ILE A 211 -11.10 10.57 0.38
N LEU A 212 -11.74 10.67 -0.79
CA LEU A 212 -13.18 10.88 -0.86
C LEU A 212 -13.97 9.69 -0.28
N ASN A 213 -13.57 8.45 -0.60
CA ASN A 213 -14.20 7.26 -0.04
C ASN A 213 -13.96 7.16 1.47
N ASP A 214 -12.75 7.46 1.94
CA ASP A 214 -12.42 7.45 3.35
C ASP A 214 -13.28 8.44 4.16
N ILE A 215 -13.47 9.67 3.65
CA ILE A 215 -14.34 10.67 4.26
C ILE A 215 -15.80 10.23 4.19
N THR A 216 -16.27 9.73 3.05
CA THR A 216 -17.67 9.32 2.86
C THR A 216 -18.04 8.18 3.82
N LEU A 217 -17.20 7.15 3.89
CA LEU A 217 -17.35 6.05 4.85
C LEU A 217 -17.19 6.55 6.28
N GLY A 218 -16.26 7.46 6.53
CA GLY A 218 -16.04 8.05 7.85
C GLY A 218 -17.23 8.84 8.37
N VAL A 219 -17.92 9.59 7.51
CA VAL A 219 -19.17 10.27 7.84
C VAL A 219 -20.26 9.25 8.14
N ALA A 220 -20.46 8.24 7.27
CA ALA A 220 -21.50 7.22 7.45
C ALA A 220 -21.32 6.40 8.73
N PHE A 221 -20.10 5.90 9.00
CA PHE A 221 -19.81 5.16 10.24
C PHE A 221 -19.80 6.07 11.45
N GLY A 222 -19.28 7.29 11.32
CA GLY A 222 -19.19 8.23 12.44
C GLY A 222 -20.54 8.73 12.91
N THR A 223 -21.49 9.01 12.00
CA THR A 223 -22.88 9.32 12.37
C THR A 223 -23.56 8.12 13.01
N PHE A 224 -23.38 6.92 12.45
CA PHE A 224 -23.91 5.68 13.04
C PHE A 224 -23.41 5.48 14.48
N LEU A 225 -22.12 5.63 14.74
CA LEU A 225 -21.55 5.50 16.09
C LEU A 225 -22.11 6.56 17.05
N ARG A 226 -22.18 7.82 16.62
CA ARG A 226 -22.70 8.92 17.43
C ARG A 226 -24.16 8.71 17.80
N ASP A 227 -25.00 8.40 16.82
CA ASP A 227 -26.44 8.33 17.00
C ASP A 227 -26.85 7.08 17.81
N ASN A 228 -26.04 6.01 17.76
CA ASN A 228 -26.26 4.78 18.52
C ASN A 228 -25.36 4.63 19.75
N ALA A 229 -24.68 5.70 20.20
CA ALA A 229 -23.63 5.62 21.21
C ALA A 229 -24.11 5.00 22.54
N GLN A 230 -25.32 5.33 23.00
CA GLN A 230 -25.87 4.80 24.24
C GLN A 230 -26.19 3.29 24.13
N TYR A 231 -26.77 2.87 23.01
CA TYR A 231 -27.07 1.47 22.76
C TYR A 231 -25.80 0.64 22.56
N LEU A 232 -24.84 1.15 21.79
CA LEU A 232 -23.56 0.50 21.61
C LEU A 232 -22.81 0.38 22.94
N ALA A 233 -22.86 1.40 23.80
CA ALA A 233 -22.26 1.33 25.13
C ALA A 233 -22.93 0.28 26.02
N SER A 234 -24.26 0.16 26.00
CA SER A 234 -24.96 -0.84 26.82
C SER A 234 -24.66 -2.28 26.40
N VAL A 235 -24.30 -2.50 25.14
CA VAL A 235 -23.87 -3.82 24.63
C VAL A 235 -22.38 -4.06 24.84
N LEU A 236 -21.53 -3.05 24.54
CA LEU A 236 -20.08 -3.18 24.58
C LEU A 236 -19.53 -3.27 26.01
N THR A 237 -20.04 -2.46 26.94
CA THR A 237 -19.57 -2.45 28.33
C THR A 237 -19.62 -3.84 29.00
N PRO A 238 -20.75 -4.57 29.00
CA PRO A 238 -20.78 -5.91 29.58
C PRO A 238 -19.91 -6.90 28.80
N ALA A 239 -19.90 -6.84 27.45
CA ALA A 239 -19.06 -7.73 26.64
C ALA A 239 -17.56 -7.55 26.94
N PHE A 240 -17.10 -6.30 27.08
CA PHE A 240 -15.72 -6.02 27.47
C PHE A 240 -15.39 -6.54 28.86
N LYS A 241 -16.31 -6.35 29.82
CA LYS A 241 -16.12 -6.85 31.19
C LYS A 241 -16.00 -8.37 31.21
N THR A 242 -16.89 -9.07 30.50
CA THR A 242 -16.86 -10.53 30.43
C THR A 242 -15.58 -11.05 29.79
N HIS A 243 -15.24 -10.58 28.58
CA HIS A 243 -14.12 -11.14 27.84
C HIS A 243 -12.73 -10.73 28.36
N LEU A 244 -12.59 -9.54 28.94
CA LEU A 244 -11.29 -9.06 29.41
C LEU A 244 -11.02 -9.41 30.88
N LEU A 245 -12.06 -9.54 31.70
CA LEU A 245 -11.92 -9.76 33.14
C LEU A 245 -12.45 -11.14 33.54
N ASP A 246 -13.74 -11.39 33.32
CA ASP A 246 -14.40 -12.58 33.86
C ASP A 246 -13.87 -13.87 33.22
N ASP A 247 -13.69 -13.91 31.90
CA ASP A 247 -13.15 -15.07 31.18
C ASP A 247 -11.70 -15.37 31.59
N LEU A 248 -10.89 -14.33 31.84
CA LEU A 248 -9.50 -14.49 32.26
C LEU A 248 -9.40 -14.97 33.72
N GLU A 249 -10.26 -14.46 34.60
CA GLU A 249 -10.40 -14.94 35.97
C GLU A 249 -10.91 -16.39 36.01
N ALA A 250 -11.90 -16.72 35.19
CA ALA A 250 -12.40 -18.09 35.03
C ALA A 250 -11.29 -19.04 34.55
N ALA A 251 -10.47 -18.62 33.59
CA ALA A 251 -9.33 -19.41 33.14
C ALA A 251 -8.28 -19.62 34.25
N LEU A 252 -8.00 -18.60 35.07
CA LEU A 252 -7.03 -18.68 36.17
C LEU A 252 -7.53 -19.55 37.33
N THR A 253 -8.83 -19.50 37.64
CA THR A 253 -9.47 -20.36 38.65
C THR A 253 -9.63 -21.79 38.17
N TRP A 254 -9.92 -22.00 36.88
CA TRP A 254 -9.89 -23.32 36.23
C TRP A 254 -8.50 -23.95 36.29
N LEU A 255 -7.44 -23.16 36.08
CA LEU A 255 -6.06 -23.64 36.15
C LEU A 255 -5.65 -24.06 37.57
N ASP A 256 -6.16 -23.38 38.60
CA ASP A 256 -5.94 -23.74 40.01
C ASP A 256 -6.69 -25.02 40.42
N SER A 257 -7.76 -25.38 39.72
CA SER A 257 -8.67 -26.50 40.04
C SER A 257 -8.39 -27.79 39.24
N TRP A 258 -7.15 -28.01 38.82
CA TRP A 258 -6.67 -29.24 38.16
C TRP A 258 -7.27 -29.44 36.76
N PRO A 259 -6.91 -28.55 35.81
CA PRO A 259 -7.48 -28.55 34.46
C PRO A 259 -7.16 -29.85 33.72
N ALA A 260 -8.17 -30.44 33.08
CA ALA A 260 -8.02 -31.62 32.22
C ALA A 260 -7.30 -32.83 32.89
N GLY A 261 -7.35 -32.93 34.23
CA GLY A 261 -6.66 -33.98 34.99
C GLY A 261 -5.15 -33.76 35.16
N LEU A 262 -4.62 -32.61 34.74
CA LEU A 262 -3.24 -32.23 34.93
C LEU A 262 -3.00 -31.86 36.40
N LYS A 263 -2.26 -32.70 37.12
CA LYS A 263 -1.88 -32.45 38.52
C LYS A 263 -0.76 -31.43 38.58
N LEU A 264 -1.15 -30.15 38.70
CA LEU A 264 -0.22 -29.05 38.94
C LEU A 264 0.24 -29.00 40.39
N ASN A 265 1.33 -28.28 40.64
CA ASN A 265 1.75 -27.99 42.01
C ASN A 265 0.74 -27.03 42.65
N THR A 266 0.03 -27.50 43.68
CA THR A 266 -1.12 -26.78 44.26
C THR A 266 -0.73 -25.45 44.90
N GLU A 267 0.41 -25.39 45.58
CA GLU A 267 0.83 -24.16 46.27
C GLU A 267 1.30 -23.10 45.26
N LEU A 268 2.08 -23.52 44.26
CA LEU A 268 2.55 -22.62 43.21
C LEU A 268 1.38 -22.14 42.33
N SER A 269 0.47 -23.04 41.95
CA SER A 269 -0.72 -22.69 41.17
C SER A 269 -1.59 -21.67 41.91
N ARG A 270 -1.83 -21.90 43.22
CA ARG A 270 -2.60 -20.98 44.06
C ARG A 270 -1.93 -19.61 44.17
N PHE A 271 -0.60 -19.57 44.28
CA PHE A 271 0.15 -18.32 44.26
C PHE A 271 -0.03 -17.56 42.94
N TYR A 272 0.17 -18.23 41.80
CA TYR A 272 0.00 -17.61 40.49
C TYR A 272 -1.42 -17.11 40.25
N SER A 273 -2.42 -17.95 40.53
CA SER A 273 -3.82 -17.62 40.37
C SER A 273 -4.18 -16.36 41.15
N ARG A 274 -3.85 -16.31 42.45
CA ARG A 274 -4.11 -15.12 43.28
C ARG A 274 -3.37 -13.88 42.80
N ALA A 275 -2.10 -14.00 42.42
CA ALA A 275 -1.29 -12.88 41.97
C ALA A 275 -1.82 -12.29 40.65
N PHE A 276 -2.13 -13.15 39.67
CA PHE A 276 -2.65 -12.71 38.38
C PHE A 276 -4.09 -12.22 38.46
N ILE A 277 -4.97 -12.86 39.22
CA ILE A 277 -6.34 -12.36 39.45
C ILE A 277 -6.27 -10.97 40.09
N SER A 278 -5.40 -10.78 41.09
CA SER A 278 -5.21 -9.47 41.73
C SER A 278 -4.76 -8.40 40.73
N LEU A 279 -3.85 -8.74 39.82
CA LEU A 279 -3.39 -7.85 38.76
C LEU A 279 -4.50 -7.51 37.75
N VAL A 280 -5.28 -8.50 37.34
CA VAL A 280 -6.43 -8.34 36.43
C VAL A 280 -7.50 -7.48 37.09
N HIS A 281 -7.83 -7.70 38.37
CA HIS A 281 -8.79 -6.89 39.12
C HIS A 281 -8.32 -5.47 39.34
N TYR A 282 -7.03 -5.23 39.60
CA TYR A 282 -6.48 -3.88 39.72
C TYR A 282 -6.67 -3.09 38.42
N TRP A 283 -6.29 -3.68 37.28
CA TRP A 283 -6.48 -3.05 35.97
C TRP A 283 -7.97 -2.94 35.60
N GLY A 284 -8.76 -3.98 35.88
CA GLY A 284 -10.19 -4.01 35.63
C GLY A 284 -10.96 -2.95 36.41
N GLY A 285 -10.57 -2.70 37.67
CA GLY A 285 -11.11 -1.62 38.48
C GLY A 285 -10.78 -0.23 37.90
N PHE A 286 -9.54 -0.05 37.41
CA PHE A 286 -9.16 1.17 36.70
C PHE A 286 -9.97 1.36 35.41
N LEU A 287 -10.07 0.31 34.57
CA LEU A 287 -10.86 0.35 33.34
C LEU A 287 -12.34 0.64 33.60
N THR A 288 -12.92 -0.02 34.60
CA THR A 288 -14.35 0.16 34.90
C THR A 288 -14.64 1.60 35.28
N ARG A 289 -13.86 2.14 36.23
CA ARG A 289 -14.07 3.49 36.78
C ARG A 289 -13.78 4.62 35.80
N HIS A 290 -12.75 4.46 34.95
CA HIS A 290 -12.27 5.57 34.12
C HIS A 290 -12.65 5.45 32.64
N VAL A 291 -13.02 4.26 32.17
CA VAL A 291 -13.27 3.99 30.75
C VAL A 291 -14.69 3.45 30.54
N LEU A 292 -15.06 2.35 31.20
CA LEU A 292 -16.32 1.66 30.91
C LEU A 292 -17.54 2.51 31.28
N ASP A 293 -17.51 3.23 32.40
CA ASP A 293 -18.56 4.16 32.82
C ASP A 293 -18.76 5.34 31.83
N HIS A 294 -17.75 5.61 30.99
CA HIS A 294 -17.75 6.67 29.98
C HIS A 294 -17.76 6.13 28.54
N THR A 295 -18.12 4.86 28.34
CA THR A 295 -18.08 4.21 27.01
C THR A 295 -18.92 4.95 25.97
N ALA A 296 -20.10 5.46 26.34
CA ALA A 296 -20.95 6.22 25.41
C ALA A 296 -20.28 7.52 24.93
N LEU A 297 -19.55 8.22 25.82
CA LEU A 297 -18.78 9.42 25.47
C LEU A 297 -17.60 9.08 24.57
N LEU A 298 -16.90 7.96 24.84
CA LEU A 298 -15.80 7.48 24.00
C LEU A 298 -16.28 7.10 22.59
N ILE A 299 -17.41 6.41 22.47
CA ILE A 299 -18.01 6.07 21.17
C ILE A 299 -18.42 7.34 20.43
N THR A 300 -19.02 8.30 21.13
CA THR A 300 -19.39 9.60 20.57
C THR A 300 -18.16 10.36 20.05
N PHE A 301 -17.07 10.39 20.82
CA PHE A 301 -15.80 10.98 20.44
C PHE A 301 -15.22 10.29 19.19
N CYS A 302 -15.21 8.96 19.16
CA CYS A 302 -14.80 8.19 17.98
C CYS A 302 -15.68 8.51 16.76
N GLY A 303 -16.99 8.69 16.96
CA GLY A 303 -17.92 9.12 15.93
C GLY A 303 -17.55 10.48 15.32
N TYR A 304 -17.32 11.50 16.16
CA TYR A 304 -16.86 12.81 15.68
C TYR A 304 -15.50 12.75 14.99
N ALA A 305 -14.54 12.02 15.55
CA ALA A 305 -13.23 11.83 14.93
C ALA A 305 -13.35 11.17 13.55
N SER A 306 -14.23 10.18 13.39
CA SER A 306 -14.51 9.54 12.09
C SER A 306 -15.15 10.50 11.08
N ILE A 307 -16.08 11.35 11.52
CA ILE A 307 -16.77 12.31 10.65
C ILE A 307 -15.77 13.31 10.05
N PHE A 308 -14.85 13.84 10.88
CA PHE A 308 -13.90 14.85 10.43
C PHE A 308 -12.61 14.27 9.83
N GLY A 309 -12.20 13.08 10.26
CA GLY A 309 -10.92 12.46 9.89
C GLY A 309 -11.00 11.29 8.93
N GLY A 310 -12.21 10.85 8.57
CA GLY A 310 -12.44 9.66 7.75
C GLY A 310 -12.44 8.35 8.54
N LEU A 311 -12.84 7.27 7.88
CA LEU A 311 -12.90 5.92 8.47
C LEU A 311 -11.51 5.43 8.93
N SER A 312 -10.47 5.81 8.21
CA SER A 312 -9.09 5.48 8.55
C SER A 312 -8.66 6.03 9.92
N LEU A 313 -9.10 7.24 10.29
CA LEU A 313 -8.81 7.81 11.61
C LEU A 313 -9.55 7.05 12.71
N LEU A 314 -10.77 6.58 12.44
CA LEU A 314 -11.53 5.72 13.36
C LEU A 314 -10.82 4.39 13.61
N ILE A 315 -10.35 3.72 12.55
CA ILE A 315 -9.58 2.47 12.67
C ILE A 315 -8.30 2.71 13.49
N ALA A 316 -7.59 3.81 13.21
CA ALA A 316 -6.39 4.19 13.96
C ALA A 316 -6.68 4.43 15.46
N LEU A 317 -7.80 5.08 15.78
CA LEU A 317 -8.25 5.24 17.17
C LEU A 317 -8.54 3.91 17.84
N PHE A 318 -9.20 2.97 17.16
CA PHE A 318 -9.46 1.64 17.70
C PHE A 318 -8.16 0.85 17.96
N ILE A 319 -7.17 0.95 17.08
CA ILE A 319 -5.85 0.35 17.29
C ILE A 319 -5.21 0.88 18.58
N ASP A 320 -5.24 2.21 18.78
CA ASP A 320 -4.66 2.84 19.97
C ASP A 320 -5.44 2.51 21.25
N ILE A 321 -6.77 2.51 21.21
CA ILE A 321 -7.61 2.07 22.35
C ILE A 321 -7.28 0.62 22.71
N LEU A 322 -7.19 -0.27 21.72
CA LEU A 322 -6.86 -1.68 21.96
C LEU A 322 -5.47 -1.84 22.58
N ALA A 323 -4.49 -1.09 22.08
CA ALA A 323 -3.09 -1.19 22.49
C ALA A 323 -2.81 -0.56 23.86
N PHE A 324 -3.33 0.64 24.14
CA PHE A 324 -2.99 1.43 25.32
C PHE A 324 -4.00 1.29 26.47
N ILE A 325 -5.25 0.94 26.19
CA ILE A 325 -6.30 0.87 27.20
C ILE A 325 -6.68 -0.59 27.47
N VAL A 326 -7.02 -1.34 26.43
CA VAL A 326 -7.64 -2.66 26.60
C VAL A 326 -6.64 -3.75 27.00
N THR A 327 -5.53 -3.90 26.27
CA THR A 327 -4.59 -5.03 26.43
C THR A 327 -3.33 -4.86 27.31
N PRO A 328 -3.07 -3.74 28.02
CA PRO A 328 -1.86 -3.62 28.86
C PRO A 328 -1.74 -4.67 29.96
N HIS A 329 -2.82 -5.00 30.67
CA HIS A 329 -2.79 -6.02 31.74
C HIS A 329 -2.42 -7.40 31.19
N ILE A 330 -2.98 -7.81 30.05
CA ILE A 330 -2.60 -9.07 29.37
C ILE A 330 -1.12 -9.07 29.02
N THR A 331 -0.62 -7.94 28.50
CA THR A 331 0.80 -7.77 28.15
C THR A 331 1.69 -7.88 29.38
N LEU A 332 1.27 -7.28 30.50
CA LEU A 332 2.00 -7.32 31.75
C LEU A 332 2.01 -8.74 32.34
N CYS A 333 0.85 -9.41 32.41
CA CYS A 333 0.77 -10.80 32.85
C CYS A 333 1.66 -11.71 32.00
N TYR A 334 1.62 -11.57 30.67
CA TYR A 334 2.49 -12.30 29.75
C TYR A 334 3.98 -12.04 30.04
N ARG A 335 4.38 -10.79 30.23
CA ARG A 335 5.79 -10.44 30.53
C ARG A 335 6.25 -11.03 31.85
N VAL A 336 5.42 -10.98 32.89
CA VAL A 336 5.71 -11.59 34.20
C VAL A 336 5.84 -13.11 34.06
N ALA A 337 4.86 -13.77 33.42
CA ALA A 337 4.87 -15.21 33.22
C ALA A 337 6.07 -15.66 32.37
N CYS A 338 6.37 -14.95 31.29
CA CYS A 338 7.55 -15.19 30.45
C CYS A 338 8.85 -14.99 31.23
N GLY A 339 8.93 -13.97 32.08
CA GLY A 339 10.08 -13.71 32.95
C GLY A 339 10.34 -14.90 33.87
N VAL A 340 9.31 -15.33 34.62
CA VAL A 340 9.46 -16.46 35.55
C VAL A 340 9.78 -17.76 34.81
N TYR A 341 9.09 -18.07 33.72
CA TYR A 341 9.37 -19.27 32.92
C TYR A 341 10.78 -19.25 32.33
N SER A 342 11.28 -18.10 31.88
CA SER A 342 12.66 -17.98 31.38
C SER A 342 13.70 -18.19 32.47
N LEU A 343 13.47 -17.67 33.68
CA LEU A 343 14.33 -17.86 34.83
C LEU A 343 14.39 -19.33 35.24
N GLU A 344 13.22 -19.98 35.33
CA GLU A 344 13.15 -21.39 35.66
C GLU A 344 13.82 -22.27 34.61
N LYS A 345 13.58 -22.01 33.32
CA LYS A 345 14.23 -22.72 32.22
C LYS A 345 15.75 -22.56 32.27
N ALA A 346 16.26 -21.36 32.58
CA ALA A 346 17.69 -21.12 32.75
C ALA A 346 18.25 -21.87 33.97
N ALA A 347 17.53 -21.86 35.10
CA ALA A 347 17.91 -22.59 36.31
C ALA A 347 17.96 -24.11 36.07
N LEU A 348 16.94 -24.67 35.42
CA LEU A 348 16.90 -26.08 35.02
C LEU A 348 18.04 -26.43 34.06
N GLY A 349 18.35 -25.56 33.09
CA GLY A 349 19.48 -25.75 32.19
C GLY A 349 20.84 -25.78 32.91
N GLY A 350 21.03 -24.88 33.87
CA GLY A 350 22.24 -24.83 34.71
C GLY A 350 22.37 -26.05 35.63
N LEU A 351 21.27 -26.43 36.30
CA LEU A 351 21.26 -27.60 37.18
C LEU A 351 21.43 -28.91 36.39
N TRP A 352 20.84 -29.02 35.20
CA TRP A 352 21.07 -30.16 34.30
C TRP A 352 22.54 -30.30 33.88
N ALA A 353 23.25 -29.19 33.77
CA ALA A 353 24.70 -29.23 33.56
C ALA A 353 25.44 -29.72 34.82
N LEU A 354 25.05 -29.24 36.00
CA LEU A 354 25.62 -29.65 37.29
C LEU A 354 25.52 -31.18 37.50
N PHE A 355 24.37 -31.81 37.23
CA PHE A 355 24.26 -33.29 37.31
C PHE A 355 25.22 -34.05 36.43
N ARG A 356 25.52 -33.50 35.25
CA ARG A 356 26.42 -34.13 34.28
C ARG A 356 27.88 -33.83 34.59
N GLY A 357 28.18 -33.19 35.73
CA GLY A 357 29.51 -32.72 36.08
C GLY A 357 30.03 -31.67 35.10
N LYS A 358 29.16 -30.80 34.57
CA LYS A 358 29.53 -29.77 33.59
C LYS A 358 29.33 -28.37 34.14
N ARG A 359 30.32 -27.50 33.94
CA ARG A 359 30.28 -26.08 34.29
C ARG A 359 30.44 -25.21 33.05
N TYR A 360 29.65 -24.15 32.95
CA TYR A 360 29.82 -23.17 31.87
C TYR A 360 31.06 -22.31 32.15
N ASN A 361 32.00 -22.29 31.21
CA ASN A 361 33.21 -21.49 31.27
C ASN A 361 33.02 -20.21 30.44
N ALA A 362 32.77 -19.09 31.11
CA ALA A 362 32.56 -17.80 30.46
C ALA A 362 33.78 -17.32 29.64
N LEU A 363 34.99 -17.71 30.02
CA LEU A 363 36.23 -17.32 29.31
C LEU A 363 36.42 -18.05 27.98
N ARG A 364 35.86 -19.26 27.87
CA ARG A 364 35.99 -20.13 26.67
C ARG A 364 34.68 -20.38 25.95
N ASN A 365 33.60 -19.72 26.39
CA ASN A 365 32.25 -19.82 25.82
C ASN A 365 31.79 -21.27 25.58
N ARG A 366 32.08 -22.19 26.50
CA ARG A 366 31.79 -23.63 26.37
C ARG A 366 31.50 -24.31 27.71
N MET A 367 30.91 -25.50 27.65
CA MET A 367 30.70 -26.37 28.81
C MET A 367 31.94 -27.26 29.04
N ASP A 368 32.63 -27.08 30.16
CA ASP A 368 33.77 -27.91 30.56
C ASP A 368 33.34 -28.93 31.64
N THR A 369 34.03 -30.07 31.69
CA THR A 369 33.88 -31.02 32.80
C THR A 369 34.43 -30.38 34.08
N TRP A 370 33.71 -30.52 35.17
CA TRP A 370 34.07 -29.97 36.48
C TRP A 370 33.83 -31.02 37.56
N ASP A 371 34.78 -31.15 38.47
CA ASP A 371 34.67 -32.06 39.60
C ASP A 371 33.92 -31.35 40.73
N TYR A 372 32.70 -31.81 41.00
CA TYR A 372 31.83 -31.24 42.03
C TYR A 372 31.87 -32.12 43.27
N ASP A 373 31.93 -31.50 44.45
CA ASP A 373 31.80 -32.23 45.71
C ASP A 373 30.45 -32.94 45.79
N ILE A 374 30.41 -34.08 46.49
CA ILE A 374 29.20 -34.88 46.65
C ILE A 374 28.04 -34.05 47.22
N ASP A 375 28.32 -33.17 48.18
CA ASP A 375 27.32 -32.29 48.80
C ASP A 375 26.72 -31.30 47.79
N GLN A 376 27.53 -30.75 46.87
CA GLN A 376 27.06 -29.83 45.83
C GLN A 376 26.20 -30.55 44.80
N LEU A 377 26.60 -31.76 44.42
CA LEU A 377 25.82 -32.60 43.50
C LEU A 377 24.49 -33.01 44.14
N LEU A 378 24.47 -33.35 45.43
CA LEU A 378 23.27 -33.70 46.17
C LEU A 378 22.29 -32.51 46.26
N PHE A 379 22.78 -31.34 46.66
CA PHE A 379 21.97 -30.13 46.73
C PHE A 379 21.42 -29.73 45.35
N GLY A 380 22.26 -29.75 44.32
CA GLY A 380 21.86 -29.53 42.93
C GLY A 380 20.79 -30.52 42.48
N THR A 381 20.90 -31.76 42.94
CA THR A 381 19.95 -32.82 42.64
C THR A 381 18.56 -32.56 43.22
N MET A 382 18.52 -32.16 44.49
CA MET A 382 17.28 -31.80 45.17
C MET A 382 16.63 -30.57 44.52
N LEU A 383 17.41 -29.53 44.21
CA LEU A 383 16.87 -28.31 43.61
C LEU A 383 16.31 -28.54 42.20
N PHE A 384 16.97 -29.37 41.40
CA PHE A 384 16.49 -29.68 40.06
C PHE A 384 15.25 -30.55 40.06
N THR A 385 15.20 -31.58 40.92
CA THR A 385 13.99 -32.41 41.02
C THR A 385 12.80 -31.56 41.45
N LEU A 386 12.99 -30.64 42.41
CA LEU A 386 11.98 -29.66 42.79
C LEU A 386 11.56 -28.78 41.60
N LEU A 387 12.50 -28.10 40.94
CA LEU A 387 12.17 -27.22 39.80
C LEU A 387 11.54 -27.99 38.64
N THR A 388 11.96 -29.23 38.38
CA THR A 388 11.37 -30.06 37.31
C THR A 388 9.90 -30.38 37.61
N PHE A 389 9.55 -30.60 38.88
CA PHE A 389 8.15 -30.80 39.29
C PHE A 389 7.33 -29.50 39.35
N LEU A 390 7.97 -28.34 39.51
CA LEU A 390 7.29 -27.03 39.46
C LEU A 390 7.03 -26.58 38.00
N SER A 391 7.92 -26.95 37.08
CA SER A 391 7.93 -26.48 35.69
C SER A 391 6.65 -26.70 34.88
N PRO A 392 5.92 -27.82 35.00
CA PRO A 392 4.63 -27.97 34.31
C PRO A 392 3.63 -26.87 34.70
N THR A 393 3.67 -26.41 35.96
CA THR A 393 2.77 -25.37 36.45
C THR A 393 3.10 -24.03 35.80
N THR A 394 4.35 -23.58 35.87
CA THR A 394 4.78 -22.31 35.28
C THR A 394 4.57 -22.27 33.76
N MET A 395 4.79 -23.41 33.08
CA MET A 395 4.64 -23.56 31.65
C MET A 395 3.19 -23.32 31.21
N VAL A 396 2.21 -23.87 31.93
CA VAL A 396 0.79 -23.71 31.56
C VAL A 396 0.31 -22.27 31.80
N TYR A 397 0.70 -21.63 32.89
CA TYR A 397 0.42 -20.20 33.12
C TYR A 397 1.07 -19.31 32.04
N TYR A 398 2.29 -19.63 31.62
CA TYR A 398 2.93 -18.96 30.48
C TYR A 398 2.11 -19.11 29.20
N PHE A 399 1.69 -20.33 28.86
CA PHE A 399 0.90 -20.57 27.64
C PHE A 399 -0.46 -19.86 27.64
N LEU A 400 -1.15 -19.79 28.78
CA LEU A 400 -2.41 -19.05 28.91
C LEU A 400 -2.24 -17.59 28.48
N PHE A 401 -1.26 -16.88 29.05
CA PHE A 401 -1.03 -15.48 28.71
C PHE A 401 -0.37 -15.29 27.34
N ALA A 402 0.42 -16.26 26.87
CA ALA A 402 0.95 -16.24 25.51
C ALA A 402 -0.17 -16.32 24.48
N LEU A 403 -1.18 -17.18 24.69
CA LEU A 403 -2.34 -17.30 23.82
C LEU A 403 -3.19 -16.02 23.86
N ALA A 404 -3.51 -15.50 25.06
CA ALA A 404 -4.25 -14.24 25.19
C ALA A 404 -3.52 -13.08 24.50
N ARG A 405 -2.19 -13.02 24.63
CA ARG A 405 -1.36 -12.03 23.95
C ARG A 405 -1.38 -12.21 22.44
N LEU A 406 -1.27 -13.44 21.94
CA LEU A 406 -1.34 -13.74 20.51
C LEU A 406 -2.66 -13.27 19.90
N VAL A 407 -3.80 -13.58 20.53
CA VAL A 407 -5.13 -13.14 20.08
C VAL A 407 -5.19 -11.61 20.01
N SER A 408 -4.71 -10.90 21.05
CA SER A 408 -4.69 -9.43 21.03
C SER A 408 -3.83 -8.84 19.90
N LEU A 409 -2.70 -9.47 19.60
CA LEU A 409 -1.82 -9.05 18.52
C LEU A 409 -2.42 -9.31 17.15
N LEU A 410 -3.11 -10.44 16.95
CA LEU A 410 -3.80 -10.75 15.70
C LEU A 410 -4.93 -9.76 15.41
N ILE A 411 -5.74 -9.43 16.40
CA ILE A 411 -6.80 -8.41 16.25
C ILE A 411 -6.17 -7.07 15.85
N ARG A 412 -5.14 -6.63 16.56
CA ARG A 412 -4.44 -5.38 16.24
C ARG A 412 -3.85 -5.40 14.82
N ALA A 413 -3.16 -6.47 14.45
CA ALA A 413 -2.55 -6.62 13.13
C ALA A 413 -3.61 -6.58 12.02
N SER A 414 -4.77 -7.21 12.23
CA SER A 414 -5.87 -7.17 11.25
C SER A 414 -6.39 -5.75 11.01
N LEU A 415 -6.49 -4.93 12.06
CA LEU A 415 -6.86 -3.51 11.94
C LEU A 415 -5.78 -2.69 11.24
N GLU A 416 -4.50 -2.93 11.54
CA GLU A 416 -3.37 -2.27 10.87
C GLU A 416 -3.33 -2.59 9.37
N VAL A 417 -3.62 -3.84 8.99
CA VAL A 417 -3.75 -4.26 7.59
C VAL A 417 -4.96 -3.58 6.92
N CYS A 418 -6.12 -3.54 7.58
CA CYS A 418 -7.29 -2.83 7.08
C CYS A 418 -7.00 -1.33 6.85
N LEU A 419 -6.28 -0.69 7.78
CA LEU A 419 -5.84 0.69 7.65
C LEU A 419 -4.89 0.89 6.46
N ALA A 420 -3.95 -0.04 6.24
CA ALA A 420 -3.04 0.01 5.09
C ALA A 420 -3.80 -0.11 3.76
N PHE A 421 -4.79 -1.00 3.66
CA PHE A 421 -5.67 -1.10 2.49
C PHE A 421 -6.39 0.22 2.23
N MET A 422 -7.01 0.82 3.25
CA MET A 422 -7.70 2.11 3.11
C MET A 422 -6.80 3.25 2.60
N ASN A 423 -5.49 3.18 2.87
CA ASN A 423 -4.54 4.23 2.50
C ASN A 423 -3.90 4.07 1.12
N HIS A 424 -3.75 2.83 0.64
CA HIS A 424 -2.93 2.53 -0.55
C HIS A 424 -3.65 1.72 -1.63
N PHE A 425 -4.92 1.36 -1.46
CA PHE A 425 -5.62 0.51 -2.42
C PHE A 425 -5.80 1.20 -3.79
N PRO A 426 -5.43 0.58 -4.92
CA PRO A 426 -5.47 1.21 -6.24
C PRO A 426 -6.90 1.24 -6.84
N LEU A 427 -7.84 1.85 -6.13
CA LEU A 427 -9.26 1.92 -6.50
C LEU A 427 -9.48 2.49 -7.91
N PHE A 428 -8.79 3.58 -8.24
CA PHE A 428 -9.01 4.26 -9.51
C PHE A 428 -8.47 3.43 -10.68
N MET A 429 -7.33 2.75 -10.47
CA MET A 429 -6.78 1.86 -11.49
C MET A 429 -7.67 0.65 -11.73
N LEU A 430 -8.21 0.04 -10.67
CA LEU A 430 -9.18 -1.05 -10.79
C LEU A 430 -10.46 -0.58 -11.52
N MET A 431 -10.94 0.61 -11.19
CA MET A 431 -12.09 1.23 -11.85
C MET A 431 -11.82 1.49 -13.35
N LEU A 432 -10.62 1.99 -13.70
CA LEU A 432 -10.20 2.16 -15.09
C LEU A 432 -10.11 0.82 -15.82
N LYS A 433 -9.60 -0.22 -15.17
CA LYS A 433 -9.50 -1.57 -15.75
C LYS A 433 -10.87 -2.14 -16.11
N VAL A 434 -11.91 -1.84 -15.34
CA VAL A 434 -13.29 -2.26 -15.64
C VAL A 434 -13.94 -1.36 -16.69
N LYS A 435 -13.73 -0.04 -16.62
CA LYS A 435 -14.46 0.94 -17.46
C LYS A 435 -13.85 1.16 -18.86
N ASP A 436 -12.53 1.22 -18.95
CA ASP A 436 -11.79 1.49 -20.20
C ASP A 436 -10.37 0.91 -20.08
N PRO A 437 -10.19 -0.42 -20.26
CA PRO A 437 -8.90 -1.09 -20.08
C PRO A 437 -7.77 -0.47 -20.91
N SER A 438 -8.08 0.07 -22.10
CA SER A 438 -7.12 0.69 -23.02
C SER A 438 -6.44 1.95 -22.49
N ARG A 439 -6.84 2.49 -21.33
CA ARG A 439 -6.16 3.60 -20.64
C ARG A 439 -4.98 3.16 -19.77
N ILE A 440 -4.93 1.88 -19.44
CA ILE A 440 -3.84 1.30 -18.68
C ILE A 440 -2.87 0.69 -19.68
N PRO A 441 -1.56 0.88 -19.53
CA PRO A 441 -0.59 0.20 -20.37
C PRO A 441 -0.76 -1.32 -20.19
N ASP A 442 -0.99 -2.03 -21.28
CA ASP A 442 -1.06 -3.49 -21.35
C ASP A 442 -0.27 -3.96 -22.59
N ASN A 443 -0.12 -5.26 -22.76
CA ASN A 443 0.72 -5.85 -23.81
C ASN A 443 0.32 -5.36 -25.22
N ILE A 444 1.32 -5.14 -26.07
CA ILE A 444 1.11 -4.80 -27.48
C ILE A 444 1.04 -6.09 -28.30
N CYS A 445 0.01 -6.23 -29.12
CA CYS A 445 -0.15 -7.34 -30.06
C CYS A 445 -0.10 -6.85 -31.51
N LEU A 446 0.56 -7.63 -32.37
CA LEU A 446 0.48 -7.48 -33.83
C LEU A 446 -0.47 -8.55 -34.38
N LEU A 447 -1.52 -8.13 -35.07
CA LEU A 447 -2.51 -9.01 -35.69
C LEU A 447 -2.40 -8.90 -37.22
N PRO A 448 -2.52 -10.00 -37.98
CA PRO A 448 -2.57 -9.93 -39.44
C PRO A 448 -3.84 -9.20 -39.91
N SER A 449 -3.69 -8.22 -40.80
CA SER A 449 -4.81 -7.51 -41.42
C SER A 449 -5.15 -8.14 -42.79
N PRO A 450 -6.43 -8.30 -43.15
CA PRO A 450 -6.83 -8.96 -44.39
C PRO A 450 -6.62 -8.04 -45.59
N ASP A 451 -5.40 -7.96 -46.09
CA ASP A 451 -5.10 -7.41 -47.42
C ASP A 451 -4.50 -8.50 -48.31
N ALA A 452 -4.78 -8.47 -49.61
CA ALA A 452 -4.59 -9.58 -50.55
C ALA A 452 -3.13 -10.06 -50.73
N ALA A 453 -2.16 -9.35 -50.16
CA ALA A 453 -0.73 -9.66 -50.19
C ALA A 453 -0.13 -10.11 -48.84
N GLY A 454 -0.90 -10.09 -47.73
CA GLY A 454 -0.41 -10.48 -46.40
C GLY A 454 0.63 -9.54 -45.77
N ASN A 455 0.95 -8.41 -46.41
CA ASN A 455 2.00 -7.47 -46.01
C ASN A 455 1.56 -6.41 -44.97
N VAL A 456 0.31 -6.46 -44.51
CA VAL A 456 -0.26 -5.48 -43.59
C VAL A 456 -0.52 -6.12 -42.22
N LEU A 457 0.13 -5.59 -41.19
CA LEU A 457 -0.11 -5.94 -39.79
C LEU A 457 -0.85 -4.81 -39.08
N LEU A 458 -1.71 -5.15 -38.13
CA LEU A 458 -2.42 -4.22 -37.27
C LEU A 458 -1.82 -4.28 -35.86
N LEU A 459 -1.34 -3.14 -35.36
CA LEU A 459 -0.82 -2.98 -34.01
C LEU A 459 -1.93 -2.49 -33.09
N MET A 460 -2.25 -3.28 -32.06
CA MET A 460 -3.25 -2.95 -31.03
C MET A 460 -2.73 -3.25 -29.62
N VAL A 461 -3.28 -2.54 -28.63
CA VAL A 461 -3.09 -2.87 -27.22
C VAL A 461 -4.03 -4.01 -26.86
N CYS A 462 -3.48 -5.15 -26.45
CA CYS A 462 -4.22 -6.31 -25.97
C CYS A 462 -4.53 -6.13 -24.49
N GLY A 463 -5.81 -5.95 -24.15
CA GLY A 463 -6.27 -6.09 -22.77
C GLY A 463 -6.35 -7.57 -22.39
N LEU A 464 -5.49 -8.08 -21.52
CA LEU A 464 -5.66 -9.44 -20.98
C LEU A 464 -6.88 -9.47 -20.04
N PRO A 465 -7.81 -10.44 -20.19
CA PRO A 465 -8.89 -10.62 -19.23
C PRO A 465 -8.34 -11.19 -17.92
N MET A 466 -8.82 -10.59 -16.81
CA MET A 466 -8.81 -11.04 -15.40
C MET A 466 -7.70 -11.99 -14.89
N PHE A 467 -7.08 -11.60 -13.77
CA PHE A 467 -6.19 -12.38 -12.87
C PHE A 467 -4.70 -12.45 -13.21
N TYR A 468 -3.98 -11.34 -13.01
CA TYR A 468 -2.64 -11.37 -12.40
C TYR A 468 -2.49 -10.09 -11.56
N ALA A 469 -2.81 -10.20 -10.27
CA ALA A 469 -2.70 -9.12 -9.28
C ALA A 469 -1.54 -9.41 -8.31
N ALA A 470 -0.42 -9.91 -8.83
CA ALA A 470 0.70 -10.34 -8.00
C ALA A 470 1.82 -9.28 -7.86
N ASP A 471 2.07 -8.45 -8.87
CA ASP A 471 3.28 -7.61 -8.89
C ASP A 471 3.12 -6.19 -8.33
N TRP A 472 1.90 -5.77 -7.97
CA TRP A 472 1.67 -4.42 -7.41
C TRP A 472 1.89 -4.33 -5.89
N CYS A 473 1.90 -5.44 -5.17
CA CYS A 473 2.13 -5.43 -3.71
C CYS A 473 3.63 -5.36 -3.33
N THR A 474 4.54 -5.75 -4.23
CA THR A 474 5.98 -5.84 -3.93
C THR A 474 6.70 -4.51 -4.07
N SER A 475 6.30 -3.62 -4.98
CA SER A 475 6.98 -2.32 -5.15
C SER A 475 6.59 -1.28 -4.08
N ALA A 476 5.38 -1.33 -3.54
CA ALA A 476 4.93 -0.42 -2.48
C ALA A 476 5.41 -0.80 -1.07
N PHE A 477 5.84 -2.05 -0.85
CA PHE A 477 6.34 -2.52 0.45
C PHE A 477 7.85 -2.30 0.66
N VAL A 478 8.62 -2.03 -0.40
CA VAL A 478 10.09 -1.88 -0.31
C VAL A 478 10.53 -0.45 0.03
N GLU A 479 9.65 0.56 -0.08
CA GLU A 479 9.99 1.95 0.26
C GLU A 479 9.53 2.40 1.67
N SER A 480 9.11 1.48 2.55
CA SER A 480 8.68 1.83 3.92
C SER A 480 9.33 1.06 5.07
N THR A 481 10.46 0.38 4.83
CA THR A 481 11.32 -0.14 5.91
C THR A 481 12.35 0.85 6.38
#